data_AF-A0A0D8XJ01-F1
#
_entry.id   AF-A0A0D8XJ01-F1
#
_cell.length_a   1.000
_cell.length_b   1.000
_cell.length_c   1.000
_cell.angle_alpha   90.00
_cell.angle_beta   90.00
_cell.angle_gamma   90.00
#
_symmetry.space_group_name_H-M   'P 1'
#
loop_
_entity.id
_entity.type
_entity.pdbx_description
1 polymer ?
#
loop_
_entity_poly.entity_id
_entity_poly.type
_entity_poly.pdbx_seq_one_letter_code
_entity_poly.pdbx_strand_id
1 'polypeptide(L)'
;MADGFWLFDGLDEEPYGLLPLVNLAGKGGPTSTKYVDRMGSYQWLLTDDTPTILVPGMPAESFFWPGGKLPQDHGVVIYDVNHLKVPAGSLDAVIISTKLLADKKRKPIDFSQYHFITDAVNLQKLFAFCQVCVV
;
A
#
# COMPACT_ATOMS: atom_id res chain seq x y z
N MET A 1 6.66 10.55 35.03
CA MET A 1 5.58 9.58 34.74
C MET A 1 5.03 10.02 33.40
N ALA A 2 5.40 9.35 32.31
CA ALA A 2 4.89 9.69 30.99
C ALA A 2 3.56 8.94 30.84
N ASP A 3 2.45 9.68 30.88
CA ASP A 3 1.14 9.11 30.59
C ASP A 3 1.20 8.53 29.17
N GLY A 4 0.96 7.22 29.07
CA GLY A 4 1.03 6.50 27.80
C GLY A 4 -0.03 7.03 26.84
N PHE A 5 0.39 7.35 25.62
CA PHE A 5 -0.52 7.70 24.54
C PHE A 5 -1.35 6.47 24.17
N TRP A 6 -2.65 6.49 24.47
CA TRP A 6 -3.56 5.43 24.03
C TRP A 6 -3.87 5.65 22.55
N LEU A 7 -3.61 4.67 21.70
CA LEU A 7 -3.79 4.74 20.23
C LEU A 7 -5.23 5.10 19.81
N PHE A 8 -6.18 4.96 20.73
CA PHE A 8 -7.60 5.19 20.52
C PHE A 8 -8.14 6.44 21.24
N ASP A 9 -7.31 7.18 21.95
CA ASP A 9 -7.71 8.47 22.52
C ASP A 9 -8.01 9.46 21.39
N GLY A 10 -9.28 9.89 21.30
CA GLY A 10 -9.76 10.84 20.29
C GLY A 10 -10.38 10.21 19.03
N LEU A 11 -10.52 8.87 18.99
CA LEU A 11 -11.40 8.25 18.01
C LEU A 11 -12.85 8.36 18.47
N ASP A 12 -13.72 8.80 17.56
CA ASP A 12 -15.16 8.90 17.82
C ASP A 12 -15.72 7.47 18.02
N GLU A 13 -16.35 7.23 19.17
CA GLU A 13 -16.91 5.91 19.50
C GLU A 13 -18.13 5.58 18.62
N GLU A 14 -18.77 6.61 18.07
CA GLU A 14 -19.90 6.46 17.18
C GLU A 14 -19.44 6.35 15.71
N PRO A 15 -19.83 5.27 15.00
CA PRO A 15 -19.53 5.16 13.57
C PRO A 15 -20.25 6.28 12.81
N TYR A 16 -19.53 6.99 11.93
CA TYR A 16 -20.04 8.08 11.07
C TYR A 16 -21.28 7.70 10.24
N GLY A 17 -21.54 6.40 10.08
CA GLY A 17 -22.79 5.88 9.55
C GLY A 17 -22.70 4.39 9.29
N LEU A 18 -23.83 3.70 9.39
CA LEU A 18 -23.96 2.34 8.87
C LEU A 18 -24.11 2.42 7.36
N LEU A 19 -23.05 2.11 6.62
CA LEU A 19 -23.17 1.86 5.18
C LEU A 19 -24.08 0.65 5.01
N PRO A 20 -25.25 0.78 4.35
CA PRO A 20 -26.07 -0.38 4.06
C PRO A 20 -25.23 -1.34 3.22
N LEU A 21 -25.04 -2.56 3.72
CA LEU A 21 -24.39 -3.64 3.00
C LEU A 21 -25.22 -3.90 1.74
N VAL A 22 -24.90 -3.21 0.65
CA VAL A 22 -25.37 -3.55 -0.68
C VAL A 22 -25.05 -5.02 -0.87
N ASN A 23 -26.05 -5.81 -1.26
CA ASN A 23 -26.01 -7.26 -1.24
C ASN A 23 -24.71 -7.81 -1.87
N LEU A 24 -23.74 -8.16 -1.01
CA LEU A 24 -22.45 -8.76 -1.40
C LEU A 24 -22.63 -10.19 -1.93
N ALA A 25 -23.84 -10.75 -1.85
CA ALA A 25 -24.19 -12.03 -2.47
C ALA A 25 -24.41 -11.93 -3.99
N GLY A 26 -24.03 -10.82 -4.62
CA GLY A 26 -23.94 -10.71 -6.08
C GLY A 26 -23.03 -11.81 -6.61
N LYS A 27 -23.62 -12.91 -7.09
CA LYS A 27 -22.90 -14.05 -7.66
C LYS A 27 -21.92 -13.53 -8.70
N GLY A 28 -20.63 -13.76 -8.42
CA GLY A 28 -19.54 -13.35 -9.29
C GLY A 28 -19.78 -13.82 -10.72
N GLY A 29 -19.89 -12.87 -11.63
CA GLY A 29 -19.76 -13.16 -13.06
C GLY A 29 -18.37 -13.75 -13.34
N PRO A 30 -18.14 -14.31 -14.53
CA PRO A 30 -16.85 -14.89 -14.89
C PRO A 30 -15.72 -13.87 -14.69
N THR A 31 -14.82 -14.17 -13.74
CA THR A 31 -13.62 -13.36 -13.48
C THR A 31 -12.44 -13.95 -14.23
N SER A 32 -11.72 -13.10 -14.98
CA SER A 32 -10.43 -13.46 -15.59
C SER A 32 -9.30 -12.77 -14.83
N THR A 33 -8.29 -13.54 -14.41
CA THR A 33 -7.06 -13.01 -13.85
C THR A 33 -6.10 -12.63 -14.97
N LYS A 34 -5.59 -11.41 -14.93
CA LYS A 34 -4.51 -10.99 -15.84
C LYS A 34 -3.16 -11.40 -15.24
N TYR A 35 -2.18 -11.64 -16.10
CA TYR A 35 -0.80 -11.83 -15.65
C TYR A 35 -0.27 -10.54 -15.02
N VAL A 36 0.47 -10.70 -13.92
CA VAL A 36 1.16 -9.59 -13.25
C VAL A 36 2.50 -9.39 -13.94
N ASP A 37 2.71 -8.20 -14.51
CA ASP A 37 4.00 -7.80 -15.05
C ASP A 37 4.67 -6.80 -14.11
N ARG A 38 5.93 -7.08 -13.74
CA ARG A 38 6.70 -6.21 -12.86
C ARG A 38 7.36 -5.12 -13.70
N MET A 39 6.90 -3.89 -13.55
CA MET A 39 7.43 -2.78 -14.35
C MET A 39 8.78 -2.26 -13.83
N GLY A 40 8.94 -2.22 -12.51
CA GLY A 40 10.15 -1.75 -11.84
C GLY A 40 10.00 -1.78 -10.31
N SER A 41 10.85 -1.03 -9.64
CA SER A 41 10.77 -0.78 -8.20
C SER A 41 11.43 0.55 -7.86
N TYR A 42 11.10 1.06 -6.68
CA TYR A 42 11.74 2.21 -6.07
C TYR A 42 12.08 1.91 -4.62
N GLN A 43 12.97 2.71 -4.03
CA GLN A 43 13.35 2.61 -2.64
C GLN A 43 13.71 3.99 -2.08
N TRP A 44 13.50 4.21 -0.79
CA TRP A 44 13.94 5.42 -0.11
C TRP A 44 15.39 5.33 0.33
N LEU A 45 16.15 6.41 0.16
CA LEU A 45 17.43 6.57 0.82
C LEU A 45 17.18 6.97 2.28
N LEU A 46 17.22 5.98 3.19
CA LEU A 46 16.86 6.17 4.59
C LEU A 46 17.88 7.02 5.38
N THR A 47 19.11 7.12 4.89
CA THR A 47 20.21 7.84 5.55
C THR A 47 20.16 9.35 5.35
N ASP A 48 19.30 9.83 4.47
CA ASP A 48 19.23 11.24 4.08
C ASP A 48 18.01 11.92 4.70
N ASP A 49 18.20 13.13 5.19
CA ASP A 49 17.12 13.97 5.72
C ASP A 49 16.23 14.48 4.57
N THR A 50 16.84 14.66 3.38
CA THR A 50 16.09 15.00 2.18
C THR A 50 15.33 13.79 1.64
N PRO A 51 14.04 13.91 1.27
CA PRO A 51 13.27 12.82 0.67
C PRO A 51 13.81 12.42 -0.71
N THR A 52 14.77 11.49 -0.73
CA THR A 52 15.41 11.01 -1.96
C THR A 52 14.94 9.61 -2.32
N ILE A 53 14.36 9.47 -3.51
CA ILE A 53 13.91 8.19 -4.08
C ILE A 53 14.97 7.64 -5.03
N LEU A 54 15.33 6.36 -4.84
CA LEU A 54 16.17 5.58 -5.72
C LEU A 54 15.31 4.68 -6.61
N VAL A 55 15.60 4.65 -7.91
CA VAL A 55 14.90 3.81 -8.89
C VAL A 55 15.90 2.80 -9.49
N PRO A 56 16.15 1.67 -8.80
CA PRO A 56 17.17 0.71 -9.22
C PRO A 56 16.78 -0.06 -10.49
N GLY A 57 15.51 -0.02 -10.91
CA GLY A 57 15.01 -0.80 -12.04
C GLY A 57 14.31 -2.06 -11.56
N MET A 58 14.87 -3.24 -11.81
CA MET A 58 14.28 -4.54 -11.42
C MET A 58 15.25 -5.35 -10.55
N PRO A 59 15.48 -4.95 -9.29
CA PRO A 59 16.25 -5.74 -8.32
C PRO A 59 15.65 -7.12 -8.13
N ALA A 60 16.46 -8.13 -7.76
CA ALA A 60 15.97 -9.47 -7.46
C ALA A 60 14.81 -9.41 -6.45
N GLU A 61 13.80 -10.23 -6.67
CA GLU A 61 12.56 -10.23 -5.90
C GLU A 61 12.85 -10.45 -4.41
N SER A 62 12.33 -9.56 -3.55
CA SER A 62 12.29 -9.79 -2.12
C SER A 62 11.16 -10.78 -1.84
N PHE A 63 11.49 -11.94 -1.28
CA PHE A 63 10.47 -12.93 -0.92
C PHE A 63 9.53 -12.37 0.15
N PHE A 64 8.23 -12.62 -0.03
CA PHE A 64 7.22 -12.35 0.99
C PHE A 64 7.60 -13.08 2.28
N TRP A 65 7.84 -12.32 3.35
CA TRP A 65 7.97 -12.91 4.68
C TRP A 65 6.56 -13.22 5.19
N PRO A 66 6.21 -14.50 5.42
CA PRO A 66 4.83 -14.90 5.76
C PRO A 66 4.38 -14.43 7.16
N GLY A 67 5.16 -13.58 7.82
CA GLY A 67 5.00 -13.24 9.22
C GLY A 67 5.51 -14.39 10.09
N GLY A 68 6.59 -14.13 10.82
CA GLY A 68 6.91 -14.90 12.02
C GLY A 68 6.02 -14.46 13.18
N LYS A 69 6.13 -15.13 14.33
CA LYS A 69 5.62 -14.54 15.58
C LYS A 69 6.35 -13.21 15.76
N LEU A 70 5.63 -12.09 15.64
CA LEU A 70 6.17 -10.80 16.02
C LEU A 70 6.61 -10.96 17.49
N PRO A 71 7.89 -10.74 17.81
CA PRO A 71 8.31 -10.72 19.21
C PRO A 71 7.43 -9.71 19.96
N GLN A 72 7.24 -9.99 21.25
CA GLN A 72 6.46 -9.10 22.12
C GLN A 72 7.02 -7.68 21.99
N ASP A 73 6.12 -6.70 21.87
CA ASP A 73 6.49 -5.32 21.55
C ASP A 73 7.59 -4.81 22.50
N HIS A 74 8.72 -4.41 21.91
CA HIS A 74 9.86 -3.83 22.61
C HIS A 74 9.93 -2.30 22.41
N GLY A 75 8.82 -1.67 22.02
CA GLY A 75 8.77 -0.25 21.65
C GLY A 75 9.25 0.00 20.22
N VAL A 76 9.13 -1.01 19.33
CA VAL A 76 9.52 -0.87 17.93
C VAL A 76 8.37 -0.21 17.17
N VAL A 77 8.56 1.05 16.81
CA VAL A 77 7.56 1.75 15.99
C VAL A 77 7.78 1.38 14.53
N ILE A 78 6.74 0.82 13.92
CA ILE A 78 6.71 0.50 12.49
C ILE A 78 6.00 1.66 11.79
N TYR A 79 6.70 2.31 10.87
CA TYR A 79 6.17 3.44 10.10
C TYR A 79 6.13 3.08 8.63
N ASP A 80 5.07 3.52 7.95
CA ASP A 80 5.08 3.58 6.50
C ASP A 80 6.00 4.73 6.06
N VAL A 81 7.11 4.37 5.40
CA VAL A 81 8.12 5.32 4.95
C VAL A 81 7.56 6.28 3.90
N ASN A 82 6.57 5.85 3.08
CA ASN A 82 5.94 6.74 2.11
C ASN A 82 5.19 7.88 2.82
N HIS A 83 4.39 7.55 3.83
CA HIS A 83 3.67 8.55 4.63
C HIS A 83 4.62 9.41 5.48
N LEU A 84 5.74 8.83 5.95
CA LEU A 84 6.75 9.57 6.71
C LEU A 84 7.47 10.62 5.85
N LYS A 85 7.87 10.25 4.63
CA LYS A 85 8.63 11.11 3.72
C LYS A 85 7.74 12.03 2.87
N VAL A 86 6.50 11.63 2.59
CA VAL A 86 5.52 12.39 1.80
C VAL A 86 4.14 12.38 2.48
N PRO A 87 3.92 13.21 3.52
CA PRO A 87 2.71 13.16 4.34
C PRO A 87 1.41 13.46 3.58
N ALA A 88 1.48 14.34 2.57
CA ALA A 88 0.32 14.79 1.81
C ALA A 88 0.03 13.95 0.54
N GLY A 89 0.88 12.96 0.22
CA GLY A 89 0.89 12.31 -1.08
C GLY A 89 1.39 10.87 -1.01
N SER A 90 0.57 9.99 -0.42
CA SER A 90 0.93 8.58 -0.20
C SER A 90 1.30 7.82 -1.49
N LEU A 91 0.68 8.19 -2.62
CA LEU A 91 0.97 7.62 -3.94
C LEU A 91 1.97 8.44 -4.77
N ASP A 92 2.40 9.62 -4.32
CA ASP A 92 3.30 10.46 -5.11
C ASP A 92 4.65 9.76 -5.35
N ALA A 93 5.13 9.00 -4.37
CA ALA A 93 6.34 8.20 -4.49
C ALA A 93 6.27 7.19 -5.65
N VAL A 94 5.13 6.49 -5.80
CA VAL A 94 4.95 5.54 -6.91
C VAL A 94 4.80 6.28 -8.25
N ILE A 95 4.12 7.41 -8.28
CA ILE A 95 3.92 8.18 -9.52
C ILE A 95 5.24 8.79 -10.01
N ILE A 96 6.00 9.42 -9.12
CA ILE A 96 7.31 10.04 -9.41
C ILE A 96 8.31 8.97 -9.85
N SER A 97 8.42 7.87 -9.10
CA SER A 97 9.33 6.78 -9.47
C SER A 97 8.98 6.15 -10.81
N THR A 98 7.69 6.03 -11.14
CA THR A 98 7.22 5.54 -12.45
C THR A 98 7.67 6.46 -13.59
N LYS A 99 7.56 7.79 -13.42
CA LYS A 99 8.06 8.77 -14.40
C LYS A 99 9.57 8.66 -14.60
N LEU A 100 10.34 8.63 -13.51
CA LEU A 100 11.80 8.47 -13.56
C LEU A 100 12.22 7.14 -14.22
N LEU A 101 11.48 6.07 -13.97
CA LEU A 101 11.72 4.77 -14.61
C LEU A 101 11.43 4.82 -16.12
N ALA A 102 10.33 5.46 -16.52
CA ALA A 102 9.94 5.63 -17.91
C ALA A 102 11.01 6.42 -18.69
N ASP A 103 11.53 7.50 -18.10
CA ASP A 103 12.62 8.30 -18.67
C ASP A 103 13.89 7.46 -18.86
N LYS A 104 14.26 6.67 -17.84
CA LYS A 104 15.43 5.77 -17.89
C LYS A 104 15.29 4.68 -18.95
N LYS A 105 14.11 4.07 -19.08
CA LYS A 105 13.84 2.99 -20.05
C LYS A 105 13.50 3.52 -21.46
N ARG A 106 13.37 4.84 -21.64
CA ARG A 106 12.86 5.48 -22.88
C ARG A 106 11.56 4.88 -23.38
N LYS A 107 10.75 4.35 -22.46
CA LYS A 107 9.44 3.74 -22.74
C LYS A 107 8.44 4.34 -21.76
N PRO A 108 7.58 5.26 -22.21
CA PRO A 108 6.59 5.87 -21.34
C PRO A 108 5.62 4.82 -20.82
N ILE A 109 5.25 4.95 -19.54
CA ILE A 109 4.16 4.20 -18.93
C ILE A 109 2.91 5.06 -19.08
N ASP A 110 1.96 4.56 -19.88
CA ASP A 110 0.72 5.26 -20.17
C ASP A 110 -0.33 4.95 -19.09
N PHE A 111 -0.50 5.89 -18.16
CA PHE A 111 -1.45 5.75 -17.06
C PHE A 111 -2.90 5.67 -17.52
N SER A 112 -3.24 6.13 -18.75
CA SER A 112 -4.61 6.06 -19.26
C SER A 112 -5.09 4.62 -19.53
N GLN A 113 -4.17 3.66 -19.59
CA GLN A 113 -4.47 2.24 -19.78
C GLN A 113 -4.91 1.53 -18.48
N TYR A 114 -4.83 2.21 -17.33
CA TYR A 114 -5.13 1.64 -16.03
C TYR A 114 -6.37 2.30 -15.42
N HIS A 115 -7.29 1.47 -14.90
CA HIS A 115 -8.49 1.97 -14.22
C HIS A 115 -8.22 2.47 -12.80
N PHE A 116 -7.23 1.89 -12.12
CA PHE A 116 -6.85 2.25 -10.77
C PHE A 116 -5.34 2.08 -10.57
N ILE A 117 -4.78 2.94 -9.73
CA ILE A 117 -3.39 2.90 -9.28
C ILE A 117 -3.46 2.94 -7.75
N THR A 118 -2.97 1.89 -7.09
CA THR A 118 -3.06 1.76 -5.63
C THR A 118 -1.99 0.83 -5.10
N ASP A 119 -1.71 0.94 -3.80
CA ASP A 119 -0.92 -0.06 -3.08
C ASP A 119 -1.65 -1.40 -3.00
N ALA A 120 -0.86 -2.48 -3.06
CA ALA A 120 -1.37 -3.86 -2.96
C ALA A 120 -2.12 -4.12 -1.65
N VAL A 121 -1.76 -3.43 -0.56
CA VAL A 121 -2.41 -3.55 0.75
C VAL A 121 -3.89 -3.15 0.68
N ASN A 122 -4.25 -2.13 -0.09
CA ASN A 122 -5.65 -1.72 -0.25
C ASN A 122 -6.46 -2.80 -0.99
N LEU A 123 -5.87 -3.44 -2.01
CA LEU A 123 -6.50 -4.56 -2.69
C LEU A 123 -6.65 -5.78 -1.77
N GLN A 124 -5.62 -6.09 -0.96
CA GLN A 124 -5.69 -7.18 0.03
C GLN A 124 -6.81 -6.97 1.04
N LYS A 125 -7.01 -5.73 1.53
CA LYS A 125 -8.14 -5.39 2.41
C LYS A 125 -9.48 -5.65 1.74
N LEU A 126 -9.66 -5.26 0.48
CA LEU A 126 -10.87 -5.53 -0.28
C LEU A 126 -11.11 -7.03 -0.47
N PHE A 127 -10.07 -7.79 -0.82
CA PHE A 127 -10.16 -9.24 -0.95
C PHE A 127 -10.50 -9.94 0.37
N ALA A 128 -9.84 -9.55 1.48
CA ALA A 128 -10.13 -10.10 2.80
C ALA A 128 -11.55 -9.77 3.26
N PHE A 129 -12.01 -8.53 3.03
CA PHE A 129 -13.39 -8.13 3.32
C PHE A 129 -14.40 -9.02 2.59
N CYS A 130 -14.20 -9.25 1.29
CA CYS A 130 -15.06 -10.11 0.49
C CYS A 130 -15.02 -11.59 0.92
N GLN A 131 -13.91 -12.08 1.48
CA GLN A 131 -13.82 -13.45 1.99
C GLN A 131 -14.65 -13.67 3.27
N VAL A 132 -14.68 -12.69 4.17
CA VAL A 132 -15.40 -12.80 5.46
C VAL A 132 -16.92 -12.72 5.29
N CYS A 133 -17.41 -12.11 4.19
CA CYS A 133 -18.83 -12.06 3.86
C CYS A 133 -19.39 -13.33 3.20
N VAL A 134 -18.56 -14.37 3.00
CA VAL A 134 -19.01 -15.71 2.60
C VAL A 134 -19.15 -16.58 3.85
N VAL A 135 -20.20 -16.32 4.64
CA VAL A 135 -20.69 -17.22 5.72
C VAL A 135 -22.20 -17.35 5.56
#